data_AF-A0A1B6HRR1-F1
#
_entry.id   AF-A0A1B6HRR1-F1
#
_cell.length_a   1.000
_cell.length_b   1.000
_cell.length_c   1.000
_cell.angle_alpha   90.00
_cell.angle_beta   90.00
_cell.angle_gamma   90.00
#
_symmetry.space_group_name_H-M   'P 1'
#
loop_
_entity.id
_entity.type
_entity.pdbx_description
1 polymer ?
#
loop_
_entity_poly.entity_id
_entity_poly.type
_entity_poly.pdbx_seq_one_letter_code
_entity_poly.pdbx_strand_id
1 'polypeptide(L)'
;YPLADRLRKQFQGTAAAKPLDEYIQALVTPVLEALGEETDKSPIWRTDFRTKTRHLLCAAGHPACVEHAQTHYARWLSSPTPDSGMPLAGSLLCSVFSHGTAEEWEFGMQRLLHFPSNRSSAERTFLLKTLAGCSREPEQYQRILNITLLGDITNETFSEADKFAALTAMSGDVTGCTALFNFLSENWKPLKKRMSANLWEYFIQVSLGRFRTEEGLTMVTELVAEKKGQFGLAEKTAEESVETVQAQVAWAEANSGPVEAWLRDALDKPWPPHRFKFQDILVLARTRKFG
;
A
#
# COMPACT_ATOMS: atom_id res chain seq x y z
N TYR A 1 5.93 -7.18 11.21
CA TYR A 1 6.92 -7.33 10.13
C TYR A 1 7.38 -5.95 9.68
N PRO A 2 7.80 -5.08 10.61
CA PRO A 2 7.78 -3.66 10.32
C PRO A 2 8.98 -3.22 9.49
N LEU A 3 10.09 -3.97 9.48
CA LEU A 3 11.33 -3.48 8.86
C LEU A 3 11.32 -3.59 7.34
N ALA A 4 11.05 -4.76 6.78
CA ALA A 4 11.01 -4.94 5.32
C ALA A 4 9.98 -4.01 4.68
N ASP A 5 8.76 -3.96 5.19
CA ASP A 5 7.72 -3.05 4.68
C ASP A 5 8.11 -1.57 4.81
N ARG A 6 8.76 -1.17 5.91
CA ARG A 6 9.26 0.21 6.06
C ARG A 6 10.38 0.52 5.08
N LEU A 7 11.32 -0.41 4.86
CA LEU A 7 12.41 -0.22 3.91
C LEU A 7 11.88 -0.10 2.48
N ARG A 8 10.93 -0.97 2.09
CA ARG A 8 10.26 -0.87 0.80
C ARG A 8 9.63 0.51 0.61
N LYS A 9 8.86 0.98 1.58
CA LYS A 9 8.25 2.33 1.56
C LYS A 9 9.27 3.47 1.55
N GLN A 10 10.41 3.28 2.22
CA GLN A 10 11.46 4.27 2.27
C GLN A 10 12.15 4.45 0.91
N PHE A 11 12.37 3.36 0.18
CA PHE A 11 13.06 3.36 -1.12
C PHE A 11 12.13 3.45 -2.33
N GLN A 12 10.81 3.44 -2.15
CA GLN A 12 9.85 3.71 -3.23
C GLN A 12 10.20 4.99 -3.99
N GLY A 13 10.11 4.93 -5.32
CA GLY A 13 10.48 6.03 -6.21
C GLY A 13 11.99 6.25 -6.40
N THR A 14 12.84 5.45 -5.74
CA THR A 14 14.30 5.50 -5.91
C THR A 14 14.81 4.31 -6.71
N ALA A 15 16.05 4.40 -7.22
CA ALA A 15 16.69 3.32 -7.99
C ALA A 15 16.82 1.99 -7.21
N ALA A 16 16.85 2.05 -5.87
CA ALA A 16 16.93 0.86 -5.01
C ALA A 16 15.60 0.10 -4.86
N ALA A 17 14.45 0.67 -5.28
CA ALA A 17 13.13 0.07 -5.03
C ALA A 17 12.99 -1.33 -5.65
N LYS A 18 13.30 -1.46 -6.95
CA LYS A 18 13.14 -2.71 -7.69
C LYS A 18 14.15 -3.78 -7.24
N PRO A 19 15.46 -3.49 -7.12
CA PRO A 19 16.42 -4.45 -6.57
C PRO A 19 16.09 -4.91 -5.15
N LEU A 20 15.47 -4.04 -4.33
CA LEU A 20 15.03 -4.41 -2.98
C LEU A 20 13.90 -5.44 -3.02
N ASP A 21 12.91 -5.25 -3.89
CA ASP A 21 11.83 -6.23 -4.07
C ASP A 21 12.36 -7.58 -4.58
N GLU A 22 13.28 -7.56 -5.55
CA GLU A 22 13.96 -8.78 -6.05
C GLU A 22 14.76 -9.49 -4.95
N TYR A 23 15.51 -8.74 -4.15
CA TYR A 23 16.28 -9.28 -3.03
C TYR A 23 15.37 -9.89 -1.96
N ILE A 24 14.25 -9.22 -1.65
CA ILE A 24 13.24 -9.75 -0.72
C ILE A 24 12.65 -11.06 -1.25
N GLN A 25 12.33 -11.14 -2.55
CA GLN A 25 11.85 -12.37 -3.16
C GLN A 25 12.88 -13.50 -3.01
N ALA A 26 14.13 -13.27 -3.39
CA ALA A 26 15.21 -14.26 -3.30
C ALA A 26 15.44 -14.76 -1.86
N LEU A 27 15.39 -13.86 -0.87
CA LEU A 27 15.60 -14.21 0.54
C LEU A 27 14.43 -15.00 1.14
N VAL A 28 13.20 -14.66 0.76
CA VAL A 28 11.98 -15.10 1.45
C VAL A 28 11.36 -16.34 0.79
N THR A 29 11.56 -16.56 -0.51
CA THR A 29 11.02 -17.73 -1.23
C THR A 29 11.44 -19.07 -0.60
N PRO A 30 12.74 -19.33 -0.31
CA PRO A 30 13.16 -20.60 0.30
C PRO A 30 12.58 -20.81 1.70
N VAL A 31 12.26 -19.73 2.42
CA VAL A 31 11.61 -19.78 3.74
C VAL A 31 10.16 -20.25 3.58
N LEU A 32 9.42 -19.72 2.61
CA LEU A 32 8.05 -20.14 2.35
C LEU A 32 7.99 -21.61 1.93
N GLU A 33 8.89 -22.03 1.04
CA GLU A 33 9.00 -23.42 0.58
C GLU A 33 9.26 -24.38 1.75
N ALA A 34 10.17 -24.01 2.66
CA ALA A 34 10.46 -24.82 3.85
C ALA A 34 9.32 -24.86 4.87
N LEU A 35 8.48 -23.82 4.93
CA LEU A 35 7.26 -23.83 5.75
C LEU A 35 6.21 -24.80 5.19
N GLY A 36 6.21 -25.04 3.88
CA GLY A 36 5.30 -25.96 3.20
C GLY A 36 3.82 -25.59 3.34
N GLU A 37 2.95 -26.46 2.83
CA GLU A 37 1.51 -26.25 2.84
C GLU A 37 0.90 -26.30 4.24
N GLU A 38 -0.27 -25.68 4.35
CA GLU A 38 -1.07 -25.71 5.57
C GLU A 38 -1.73 -27.08 5.74
N THR A 39 -1.75 -27.59 6.98
CA THR A 39 -2.39 -28.84 7.35
C THR A 39 -3.15 -28.64 8.66
N ASP A 40 -4.20 -29.43 8.91
CA ASP A 40 -5.02 -29.34 10.13
C ASP A 40 -4.22 -29.48 11.44
N LYS A 41 -2.99 -30.01 11.36
CA LYS A 41 -2.08 -30.22 12.49
C LYS A 41 -0.97 -29.16 12.58
N SER A 42 -1.00 -28.13 11.73
CA SER A 42 0.03 -27.10 11.70
C SER A 42 0.03 -26.31 13.02
N PRO A 43 1.18 -26.19 13.70
CA PRO A 43 1.30 -25.31 14.87
C PRO A 43 0.97 -23.86 14.50
N ILE A 44 0.36 -23.14 15.44
CA ILE A 44 -0.04 -21.73 15.26
C ILE A 44 1.12 -20.86 14.74
N TRP A 45 2.33 -21.05 15.29
CA TRP A 45 3.51 -20.28 14.88
C TRP A 45 3.86 -20.49 13.39
N ARG A 46 3.65 -21.70 12.87
CA ARG A 46 3.97 -22.06 11.49
C ARG A 46 2.97 -21.44 10.52
N THR A 47 1.69 -21.46 10.88
CA THR A 47 0.61 -20.77 10.14
C THR A 47 0.80 -19.26 10.12
N ASP A 48 1.13 -18.67 11.28
CA ASP A 48 1.42 -17.25 11.38
C ASP A 48 2.61 -16.90 10.49
N PHE A 49 3.74 -17.61 10.63
CA PHE A 49 4.94 -17.34 9.84
C PHE A 49 4.67 -17.49 8.33
N ARG A 50 3.93 -18.51 7.89
CA ARG A 50 3.51 -18.68 6.50
C ARG A 50 2.72 -17.48 5.99
N THR A 51 1.75 -17.00 6.76
CA THR A 51 0.93 -15.83 6.41
C THR A 51 1.80 -14.59 6.20
N LYS A 52 2.76 -14.38 7.08
CA LYS A 52 3.64 -13.20 7.03
C LYS A 52 4.69 -13.27 5.92
N THR A 53 5.30 -14.44 5.71
CA THR A 53 6.23 -14.72 4.62
C THR A 53 5.53 -14.55 3.27
N ARG A 54 4.32 -15.10 3.14
CA ARG A 54 3.48 -14.92 1.95
C ARG A 54 3.19 -13.44 1.73
N HIS A 55 2.70 -12.72 2.74
CA HIS A 55 2.41 -11.28 2.63
C HIS A 55 3.59 -10.48 2.04
N LEU A 56 4.81 -10.71 2.54
CA LEU A 56 5.99 -10.00 2.06
C LEU A 56 6.33 -10.34 0.60
N LEU A 57 6.21 -11.61 0.20
CA LEU A 57 6.40 -12.05 -1.19
C LEU A 57 5.36 -11.42 -2.12
N CYS A 58 4.08 -11.39 -1.73
CA CYS A 58 3.04 -10.76 -2.54
C CYS A 58 3.26 -9.26 -2.67
N ALA A 59 3.62 -8.61 -1.56
CA ALA A 59 3.87 -7.18 -1.55
C ALA A 59 5.05 -6.83 -2.48
N ALA A 60 6.09 -7.67 -2.53
CA ALA A 60 7.23 -7.58 -3.45
C ALA A 60 6.93 -8.05 -4.88
N GLY A 61 5.71 -8.48 -5.20
CA GLY A 61 5.29 -8.86 -6.55
C GLY A 61 5.71 -10.26 -7.01
N HIS A 62 5.91 -11.21 -6.08
CA HIS A 62 6.28 -12.59 -6.44
C HIS A 62 5.16 -13.27 -7.28
N PRO A 63 5.46 -13.81 -8.49
CA PRO A 63 4.43 -14.30 -9.41
C PRO A 63 3.49 -15.35 -8.82
N ALA A 64 4.03 -16.35 -8.11
CA ALA A 64 3.20 -17.39 -7.49
C ALA A 64 2.25 -16.84 -6.42
N CYS A 65 2.59 -15.72 -5.75
CA CYS A 65 1.62 -15.12 -4.84
C CYS A 65 0.53 -14.36 -5.61
N VAL A 66 0.90 -13.62 -6.66
CA VAL A 66 -0.08 -12.90 -7.48
C VAL A 66 -1.10 -13.88 -8.06
N GLU A 67 -0.64 -15.00 -8.64
CA GLU A 67 -1.50 -16.06 -9.17
C GLU A 67 -2.40 -16.67 -8.08
N HIS A 68 -1.84 -16.93 -6.89
CA HIS A 68 -2.61 -17.42 -5.75
C HIS A 68 -3.70 -16.42 -5.33
N ALA A 69 -3.37 -15.14 -5.25
CA ALA A 69 -4.32 -14.08 -4.90
C ALA A 69 -5.44 -13.97 -5.94
N GLN A 70 -5.11 -13.99 -7.24
CA GLN A 70 -6.06 -13.97 -8.35
C GLN A 70 -6.96 -15.20 -8.36
N THR A 71 -6.42 -16.40 -8.11
CA THR A 71 -7.21 -17.64 -8.03
C THR A 71 -8.28 -17.55 -6.93
N HIS A 72 -7.90 -17.02 -5.78
CA HIS A 72 -8.85 -16.81 -4.68
C HIS A 72 -9.86 -15.71 -5.04
N TYR A 73 -9.42 -14.62 -5.66
CA TYR A 73 -10.29 -13.53 -6.11
C TYR A 73 -11.29 -13.97 -7.18
N ALA A 74 -10.90 -14.84 -8.12
CA ALA A 74 -11.76 -15.44 -9.12
C ALA A 74 -12.94 -16.20 -8.50
N ARG A 75 -12.72 -16.87 -7.36
CA ARG A 75 -13.82 -17.52 -6.61
C ARG A 75 -14.79 -16.52 -6.02
N TRP A 76 -14.32 -15.34 -5.61
CA TRP A 76 -15.18 -14.27 -5.14
C TRP A 76 -15.97 -13.64 -6.31
N LEU A 77 -15.31 -13.41 -7.44
CA LEU A 77 -15.92 -12.98 -8.70
C LEU A 77 -17.07 -13.89 -9.13
N SER A 78 -16.86 -15.21 -9.07
CA SER A 78 -17.85 -16.21 -9.47
C SER A 78 -18.86 -16.58 -8.37
N SER A 79 -18.83 -15.91 -7.22
CA SER A 79 -19.75 -16.22 -6.12
C SER A 79 -21.19 -15.87 -6.52
N PRO A 80 -22.20 -16.70 -6.18
CA PRO A 80 -23.60 -16.35 -6.40
C PRO A 80 -24.06 -15.18 -5.52
N THR A 81 -23.32 -14.89 -4.44
CA THR A 81 -23.63 -13.85 -3.46
C THR A 81 -22.38 -13.04 -3.12
N PRO A 82 -21.77 -12.32 -4.08
CA PRO A 82 -20.49 -11.65 -3.89
C PRO A 82 -20.57 -10.52 -2.87
N ASP A 83 -21.77 -9.99 -2.62
CA ASP A 83 -21.99 -8.88 -1.67
C ASP A 83 -22.20 -9.37 -0.23
N SER A 84 -22.32 -10.68 0.02
CA SER A 84 -22.50 -11.22 1.37
C SER A 84 -21.24 -11.18 2.24
N GLY A 85 -20.05 -11.02 1.64
CA GLY A 85 -18.78 -11.02 2.36
C GLY A 85 -17.58 -10.79 1.44
N MET A 86 -16.41 -10.52 2.02
CA MET A 86 -15.12 -10.61 1.33
C MET A 86 -14.42 -11.90 1.76
N PRO A 87 -14.51 -13.01 1.01
CA PRO A 87 -13.97 -14.32 1.42
C PRO A 87 -12.45 -14.43 1.20
N LEU A 88 -11.71 -13.34 1.43
CA LEU A 88 -10.29 -13.20 1.09
C LEU A 88 -9.54 -12.55 2.24
N ALA A 89 -8.33 -13.05 2.51
CA ALA A 89 -7.41 -12.36 3.41
C ALA A 89 -7.02 -11.00 2.80
N GLY A 90 -6.96 -9.98 3.66
CA GLY A 90 -6.66 -8.62 3.20
C GLY A 90 -5.32 -8.47 2.45
N SER A 91 -4.34 -9.31 2.78
CA SER A 91 -3.04 -9.37 2.09
C SER A 91 -3.16 -9.81 0.63
N LEU A 92 -4.13 -10.66 0.29
CA LEU A 92 -4.37 -11.10 -1.09
C LEU A 92 -5.08 -10.01 -1.89
N LEU A 93 -6.01 -9.29 -1.28
CA LEU A 93 -6.79 -8.24 -1.94
C LEU A 93 -5.89 -7.12 -2.51
N CYS A 94 -4.93 -6.65 -1.71
CA CYS A 94 -3.96 -5.64 -2.16
C CYS A 94 -3.13 -6.13 -3.36
N SER A 95 -2.79 -7.41 -3.38
CA SER A 95 -2.01 -8.03 -4.47
C SER A 95 -2.80 -8.04 -5.77
N VAL A 96 -4.10 -8.36 -5.71
CA VAL A 96 -5.00 -8.31 -6.88
C VAL A 96 -5.15 -6.88 -7.36
N PHE A 97 -5.38 -5.90 -6.50
CA PHE A 97 -5.50 -4.51 -6.97
C PHE A 97 -4.19 -3.89 -7.45
N SER A 98 -3.03 -4.44 -7.04
CA SER A 98 -1.71 -4.01 -7.53
C SER A 98 -1.34 -4.59 -8.89
N HIS A 99 -1.78 -5.81 -9.19
CA HIS A 99 -1.26 -6.62 -10.30
C HIS A 99 -2.35 -7.22 -11.20
N GLY A 100 -3.61 -7.04 -10.84
CA GLY A 100 -4.77 -7.53 -11.54
C GLY A 100 -5.24 -6.60 -12.64
N THR A 101 -6.36 -6.95 -13.25
CA THR A 101 -6.93 -6.21 -14.38
C THR A 101 -7.80 -5.04 -13.92
N ALA A 102 -8.14 -4.16 -14.86
CA ALA A 102 -9.10 -3.08 -14.61
C ALA A 102 -10.48 -3.61 -14.20
N GLU A 103 -10.90 -4.76 -14.74
CA GLU A 103 -12.16 -5.43 -14.37
C GLU A 103 -12.13 -5.96 -12.94
N GLU A 104 -11.01 -6.52 -12.48
CA GLU A 104 -10.84 -6.97 -11.10
C GLU A 104 -10.91 -5.78 -10.13
N TRP A 105 -10.29 -4.65 -10.47
CA TRP A 105 -10.39 -3.44 -9.65
C TRP A 105 -11.81 -2.85 -9.66
N GLU A 106 -12.45 -2.78 -10.84
CA GLU A 106 -13.81 -2.28 -10.99
C GLU A 106 -14.82 -3.13 -10.23
N PHE A 107 -14.65 -4.45 -10.22
CA PHE A 107 -15.45 -5.34 -9.36
C PHE A 107 -15.38 -4.88 -7.91
N GLY A 108 -14.18 -4.63 -7.38
CA GLY A 108 -14.01 -4.15 -6.01
C GLY A 108 -14.68 -2.80 -5.77
N MET A 109 -14.55 -1.86 -6.71
CA MET A 109 -15.23 -0.57 -6.64
C MET A 109 -16.75 -0.69 -6.58
N GLN A 110 -17.35 -1.57 -7.38
CA GLN A 110 -18.79 -1.78 -7.36
C GLN A 110 -19.28 -2.28 -5.99
N ARG A 111 -18.49 -3.10 -5.28
CA ARG A 111 -18.79 -3.59 -3.92
C ARG A 111 -18.62 -2.51 -2.88
N LEU A 112 -17.69 -1.59 -3.08
CA LEU A 112 -17.53 -0.42 -2.23
C LEU A 112 -18.70 0.56 -2.38
N LEU A 113 -19.14 0.81 -3.60
CA LEU A 113 -20.26 1.71 -3.90
C LEU A 113 -21.58 1.14 -3.42
N HIS A 114 -21.84 -0.16 -3.63
CA HIS A 114 -23.08 -0.82 -3.21
C HIS A 114 -22.89 -1.61 -1.91
N PHE A 115 -22.09 -1.08 -0.98
CA PHE A 115 -21.73 -1.83 0.24
C PHE A 115 -22.96 -2.05 1.13
N PRO A 116 -23.30 -3.30 1.51
CA PRO A 116 -24.50 -3.58 2.29
C PRO A 116 -24.47 -2.93 3.68
N SER A 117 -25.56 -2.25 4.06
CA SER A 117 -25.67 -1.53 5.33
C SER A 117 -25.67 -2.43 6.57
N ASN A 118 -25.98 -3.72 6.40
CA ASN A 118 -25.93 -4.72 7.46
C ASN A 118 -24.53 -5.31 7.69
N ARG A 119 -23.52 -4.91 6.91
CA ARG A 119 -22.14 -5.37 7.06
C ARG A 119 -21.28 -4.41 7.87
N SER A 120 -20.10 -4.89 8.27
CA SER A 120 -19.18 -4.14 9.12
C SER A 120 -18.64 -2.89 8.43
N SER A 121 -18.76 -1.73 9.08
CA SER A 121 -18.13 -0.49 8.61
C SER A 121 -16.61 -0.63 8.49
N ALA A 122 -15.97 -1.37 9.40
CA ALA A 122 -14.53 -1.65 9.33
C ALA A 122 -14.15 -2.44 8.08
N GLU A 123 -15.02 -3.35 7.64
CA GLU A 123 -14.85 -4.11 6.40
C GLU A 123 -14.96 -3.21 5.16
N ARG A 124 -15.93 -2.28 5.15
CA ARG A 124 -16.05 -1.25 4.08
C ARG A 124 -14.82 -0.36 4.02
N THR A 125 -14.38 0.16 5.17
CA THR A 125 -13.17 1.01 5.25
C THR A 125 -11.92 0.23 4.80
N PHE A 126 -11.83 -1.05 5.13
CA PHE A 126 -10.74 -1.91 4.65
C PHE A 126 -10.73 -2.01 3.12
N LEU A 127 -11.90 -2.26 2.50
CA LEU A 127 -12.03 -2.31 1.04
C LEU A 127 -11.64 -0.97 0.39
N LEU A 128 -12.13 0.15 0.92
CA LEU A 128 -11.78 1.50 0.45
C LEU A 128 -10.27 1.73 0.49
N LYS A 129 -9.63 1.46 1.64
CA LYS A 129 -8.18 1.65 1.79
C LYS A 129 -7.39 0.77 0.82
N THR A 130 -7.87 -0.44 0.57
CA THR A 130 -7.17 -1.39 -0.32
C THR A 130 -7.30 -0.97 -1.79
N LEU A 131 -8.48 -0.53 -2.23
CA LEU A 131 -8.70 0.02 -3.58
C LEU A 131 -7.90 1.30 -3.81
N ALA A 132 -7.90 2.21 -2.83
CA ALA A 132 -7.22 3.50 -2.91
C ALA A 132 -5.70 3.42 -2.76
N GLY A 133 -5.18 2.45 -2.02
CA GLY A 133 -3.76 2.37 -1.67
C GLY A 133 -2.94 1.33 -2.43
N CYS A 134 -3.58 0.33 -3.02
CA CYS A 134 -2.87 -0.76 -3.70
C CYS A 134 -2.95 -0.72 -5.21
N SER A 135 -3.78 0.13 -5.80
CA SER A 135 -3.77 0.34 -7.26
C SER A 135 -2.38 0.81 -7.73
N ARG A 136 -2.03 0.53 -8.99
CA ARG A 136 -0.85 1.08 -9.66
C ARG A 136 -1.21 1.82 -10.95
N GLU A 137 -2.50 1.94 -11.25
CA GLU A 137 -2.99 2.51 -12.51
C GLU A 137 -3.49 3.95 -12.28
N PRO A 138 -2.90 4.96 -12.95
CA PRO A 138 -3.31 6.36 -12.77
C PRO A 138 -4.80 6.61 -12.96
N GLU A 139 -5.44 5.91 -13.91
CA GLU A 139 -6.87 6.03 -14.19
C GLU A 139 -7.74 5.57 -13.01
N GLN A 140 -7.32 4.53 -12.28
CA GLN A 140 -8.03 4.02 -11.11
C GLN A 140 -7.95 5.02 -9.95
N TYR A 141 -6.80 5.68 -9.75
CA TYR A 141 -6.67 6.76 -8.77
C TYR A 141 -7.53 7.97 -9.12
N GLN A 142 -7.51 8.40 -10.38
CA GLN A 142 -8.36 9.49 -10.85
C GLN A 142 -9.84 9.18 -10.61
N ARG A 143 -10.27 7.96 -10.93
CA ARG A 143 -11.65 7.52 -10.71
C ARG A 143 -12.05 7.55 -9.23
N ILE A 144 -11.24 6.97 -8.33
CA ILE A 144 -11.58 6.94 -6.91
C ILE A 144 -11.54 8.33 -6.28
N LEU A 145 -10.63 9.21 -6.69
CA LEU A 145 -10.56 10.60 -6.21
C LEU A 145 -11.77 11.42 -6.65
N ASN A 146 -12.19 11.30 -7.91
CA ASN A 146 -13.41 11.95 -8.41
C ASN A 146 -14.64 11.54 -7.60
N ILE A 147 -14.81 10.24 -7.37
CA ILE A 147 -15.92 9.70 -6.59
C ILE A 147 -15.88 10.18 -5.14
N THR A 148 -14.72 10.10 -4.48
CA THR A 148 -14.60 10.34 -3.04
C THR A 148 -14.53 11.82 -2.66
N LEU A 149 -13.91 12.67 -3.49
CA LEU A 149 -13.60 14.06 -3.15
C LEU A 149 -14.50 15.08 -3.87
N LEU A 150 -14.94 14.77 -5.09
CA LEU A 150 -15.80 15.67 -5.87
C LEU A 150 -17.27 15.24 -5.81
N GLY A 151 -17.54 13.93 -5.74
CA GLY A 151 -18.90 13.37 -5.64
C GLY A 151 -19.72 13.57 -6.92
N ASP A 152 -19.06 13.82 -8.06
CA ASP A 152 -19.72 14.24 -9.29
C ASP A 152 -20.24 13.05 -10.13
N ILE A 153 -19.93 11.79 -9.76
CA ILE A 153 -20.17 10.60 -10.59
C ILE A 153 -21.16 9.60 -9.94
N THR A 154 -21.41 9.69 -8.63
CA THR A 154 -22.24 8.70 -7.90
C THR A 154 -23.17 9.36 -6.88
N ASN A 155 -24.33 8.75 -6.62
CA ASN A 155 -25.23 9.16 -5.53
C ASN A 155 -24.69 8.77 -4.13
N GLU A 156 -23.61 8.00 -4.06
CA GLU A 156 -22.94 7.60 -2.83
C GLU A 156 -22.23 8.78 -2.16
N THR A 157 -22.43 8.94 -0.86
CA THR A 157 -21.76 10.00 -0.07
C THR A 157 -20.65 9.40 0.78
N PHE A 158 -19.41 9.79 0.49
CA PHE A 158 -18.26 9.42 1.30
C PHE A 158 -18.09 10.37 2.49
N SER A 159 -17.97 9.80 3.68
CA SER A 159 -17.76 10.56 4.91
C SER A 159 -16.37 11.22 4.93
N GLU A 160 -16.16 12.24 5.77
CA GLU A 160 -14.81 12.81 5.95
C GLU A 160 -13.80 11.73 6.37
N ALA A 161 -14.20 10.80 7.24
CA ALA A 161 -13.34 9.69 7.67
C ALA A 161 -12.93 8.77 6.50
N ASP A 162 -13.84 8.53 5.56
CA ASP A 162 -13.54 7.79 4.34
C ASP A 162 -12.53 8.53 3.47
N LYS A 163 -12.69 9.85 3.30
CA LYS A 163 -11.76 10.68 2.51
C LYS A 163 -10.37 10.68 3.14
N PHE A 164 -10.26 10.87 4.45
CA PHE A 164 -8.99 10.73 5.18
C PHE A 164 -8.37 9.33 4.96
N ALA A 165 -9.18 8.27 5.06
CA ALA A 165 -8.72 6.90 4.85
C ALA A 165 -8.19 6.66 3.43
N ALA A 166 -8.89 7.15 2.40
CA ALA A 166 -8.49 7.04 1.01
C ALA A 166 -7.18 7.79 0.74
N LEU A 167 -7.09 9.05 1.18
CA LEU A 167 -5.89 9.89 1.06
C LEU A 167 -4.68 9.28 1.78
N THR A 168 -4.89 8.75 2.99
CA THR A 168 -3.83 8.05 3.76
C THR A 168 -3.33 6.83 3.00
N ALA A 169 -4.24 6.04 2.43
CA ALA A 169 -3.87 4.82 1.73
C ALA A 169 -3.11 5.12 0.43
N MET A 170 -3.61 6.07 -0.37
CA MET A 170 -3.03 6.44 -1.66
C MET A 170 -1.64 7.08 -1.51
N SER A 171 -1.42 7.88 -0.46
CA SER A 171 -0.10 8.49 -0.20
C SER A 171 0.97 7.51 0.30
N GLY A 172 0.65 6.22 0.38
CA GLY A 172 1.59 5.16 0.75
C GLY A 172 2.43 4.61 -0.41
N ASP A 173 2.21 5.06 -1.64
CA ASP A 173 2.97 4.67 -2.84
C ASP A 173 3.30 5.89 -3.71
N VAL A 174 4.41 5.83 -4.47
CA VAL A 174 4.86 6.92 -5.34
C VAL A 174 3.85 7.27 -6.44
N THR A 175 3.18 6.26 -6.99
CA THR A 175 2.18 6.43 -8.05
C THR A 175 0.96 7.16 -7.48
N GLY A 176 0.52 6.75 -6.29
CA GLY A 176 -0.57 7.39 -5.57
C GLY A 176 -0.24 8.82 -5.17
N CYS A 177 0.96 9.10 -4.65
CA CYS A 177 1.41 10.47 -4.36
C CYS A 177 1.37 11.38 -5.60
N THR A 178 1.85 10.87 -6.74
CA THR A 178 1.82 11.61 -8.01
C THR A 178 0.38 11.86 -8.47
N ALA A 179 -0.51 10.87 -8.34
CA ALA A 179 -1.92 11.03 -8.66
C ALA A 179 -2.60 12.09 -7.77
N LEU A 180 -2.31 12.08 -6.45
CA LEU A 180 -2.82 13.08 -5.51
C LEU A 180 -2.37 14.50 -5.86
N PHE A 181 -1.09 14.67 -6.19
CA PHE A 181 -0.53 15.96 -6.65
C PHE A 181 -1.23 16.47 -7.91
N ASN A 182 -1.31 15.62 -8.94
CA ASN A 182 -1.94 16.00 -10.21
C ASN A 182 -3.41 16.37 -9.99
N PHE A 183 -4.14 15.56 -9.21
CA PHE A 183 -5.53 15.81 -8.90
C PHE A 183 -5.75 17.14 -8.15
N LEU A 184 -4.87 17.45 -7.19
CA LEU A 184 -4.87 18.74 -6.48
C LEU A 184 -4.68 19.91 -7.44
N SER A 185 -3.70 19.82 -8.35
CA SER A 185 -3.36 20.87 -9.30
C SER A 185 -4.53 21.12 -10.28
N GLU A 186 -5.09 20.05 -10.84
CA GLU A 186 -6.17 20.09 -11.83
C GLU A 186 -7.50 20.58 -11.23
N ASN A 187 -7.79 20.21 -9.97
CA ASN A 187 -9.10 20.41 -9.33
C ASN A 187 -9.06 21.44 -8.19
N TRP A 188 -8.07 22.34 -8.20
CA TRP A 188 -7.81 23.29 -7.10
C TRP A 188 -9.06 24.01 -6.55
N LYS A 189 -9.82 24.66 -7.43
CA LYS A 189 -11.01 25.46 -7.07
C LYS A 189 -12.12 24.60 -6.44
N PRO A 190 -12.61 23.52 -7.08
CA PRO A 190 -13.67 22.70 -6.50
C PRO A 190 -13.24 22.04 -5.19
N LEU A 191 -11.99 21.56 -5.09
CA LEU A 191 -11.47 20.94 -3.86
C LEU A 191 -11.46 21.91 -2.69
N LYS A 192 -10.87 23.10 -2.87
CA LYS A 192 -10.80 24.13 -1.83
C LYS A 192 -12.19 24.58 -1.36
N LYS A 193 -13.18 24.59 -2.26
CA LYS A 193 -14.56 24.97 -1.93
C LYS A 193 -15.31 23.89 -1.14
N ARG A 194 -15.06 22.60 -1.42
CA ARG A 194 -15.86 21.48 -0.91
C ARG A 194 -15.26 20.85 0.36
N MET A 195 -13.96 20.96 0.57
CA MET A 195 -13.29 20.33 1.71
C MET A 195 -13.44 21.14 3.00
N SER A 196 -13.54 20.43 4.12
CA SER A 196 -13.34 21.05 5.43
C SER A 196 -11.91 21.57 5.57
N ALA A 197 -11.68 22.53 6.47
CA ALA A 197 -10.33 23.07 6.69
C ALA A 197 -9.31 21.97 7.04
N ASN A 198 -9.68 21.04 7.92
CA ASN A 198 -8.81 19.96 8.37
C ASN A 198 -8.50 18.97 7.23
N LEU A 199 -9.51 18.63 6.41
CA LEU A 199 -9.30 17.73 5.27
C LEU A 199 -8.47 18.41 4.18
N TRP A 200 -8.69 19.69 3.92
CA TRP A 200 -7.90 20.48 2.99
C TRP A 200 -6.43 20.52 3.41
N GLU A 201 -6.14 20.86 4.66
CA GLU A 201 -4.79 20.87 5.20
C GLU A 201 -4.10 19.50 5.08
N TYR A 202 -4.82 18.43 5.44
CA TYR A 202 -4.30 17.06 5.30
C TYR A 202 -4.06 16.68 3.85
N PHE A 203 -4.96 17.05 2.94
CA PHE A 203 -4.81 16.79 1.52
C PHE A 203 -3.59 17.50 0.94
N ILE A 204 -3.35 18.77 1.31
CA ILE A 204 -2.12 19.50 0.97
C ILE A 204 -0.89 18.75 1.48
N GLN A 205 -0.88 18.35 2.76
CA GLN A 205 0.26 17.62 3.35
C GLN A 205 0.62 16.35 2.58
N VAL A 206 -0.38 15.51 2.27
CA VAL A 206 -0.10 14.21 1.62
C VAL A 206 0.17 14.32 0.13
N SER A 207 -0.40 15.32 -0.55
CA SER A 207 -0.18 15.56 -1.98
C SER A 207 1.16 16.22 -2.27
N LEU A 208 1.73 16.96 -1.31
CA LEU A 208 2.98 17.71 -1.51
C LEU A 208 4.19 17.09 -0.78
N GLY A 209 4.01 16.36 0.32
CA GLY A 209 5.10 16.02 1.25
C GLY A 209 5.80 14.66 1.08
N ARG A 210 5.61 13.95 -0.05
CA ARG A 210 5.98 12.52 -0.18
C ARG A 210 6.98 12.18 -1.29
N PHE A 211 7.49 13.19 -2.00
CA PHE A 211 8.41 13.02 -3.11
C PHE A 211 9.86 12.86 -2.66
N ARG A 212 10.63 12.09 -3.43
CA ARG A 212 12.05 11.77 -3.17
C ARG A 212 12.97 12.03 -4.37
N THR A 213 12.46 12.69 -5.41
CA THR A 213 13.24 13.01 -6.62
C THR A 213 13.28 14.51 -6.84
N GLU A 214 14.31 14.99 -7.55
CA GLU A 214 14.47 16.39 -7.92
C GLU A 214 13.30 16.90 -8.78
N GLU A 215 12.75 16.06 -9.65
CA GLU A 215 11.55 16.39 -10.43
C GLU A 215 10.35 16.64 -9.51
N GLY A 216 10.15 15.78 -8.49
CA GLY A 216 9.08 15.95 -7.51
C GLY A 216 9.27 17.20 -6.64
N LEU A 217 10.51 17.52 -6.25
CA LEU A 217 10.82 18.76 -5.53
C LEU A 217 10.50 19.99 -6.38
N THR A 218 10.87 19.97 -7.66
CA THR A 218 10.58 21.05 -8.60
C THR A 218 9.07 21.25 -8.72
N MET A 219 8.32 20.18 -8.99
CA MET A 219 6.85 20.20 -9.09
C MET A 219 6.18 20.81 -7.86
N VAL A 220 6.57 20.37 -6.66
CA VAL A 220 5.99 20.86 -5.40
C VAL A 220 6.36 22.33 -5.16
N THR A 221 7.62 22.71 -5.40
CA THR A 221 8.10 24.08 -5.22
C THR A 221 7.36 25.06 -6.14
N GLU A 222 7.20 24.70 -7.41
CA GLU A 222 6.50 25.50 -8.41
C GLU A 222 5.03 25.69 -8.05
N LEU A 223 4.32 24.61 -7.68
CA LEU A 223 2.91 24.70 -7.30
C LEU A 223 2.71 25.55 -6.04
N VAL A 224 3.58 25.41 -5.04
CA VAL A 224 3.52 26.22 -3.81
C VAL A 224 3.77 27.70 -4.10
N ALA A 225 4.72 28.02 -4.97
CA ALA A 225 4.97 29.39 -5.39
C ALA A 225 3.79 29.98 -6.20
N GLU A 226 3.23 29.20 -7.13
CA GLU A 226 2.11 29.62 -7.98
C GLU A 226 0.84 29.89 -7.15
N LYS A 227 0.56 29.03 -6.16
CA LYS A 227 -0.64 29.11 -5.32
C LYS A 227 -0.42 29.87 -4.01
N LYS A 228 0.68 30.60 -3.87
CA LYS A 228 1.00 31.36 -2.65
C LYS A 228 -0.16 32.28 -2.23
N GLY A 229 -0.50 32.26 -0.94
CA GLY A 229 -1.63 32.97 -0.36
C GLY A 229 -3.00 32.36 -0.69
N GLN A 230 -3.04 31.29 -1.49
CA GLN A 230 -4.26 30.58 -1.85
C GLN A 230 -4.44 29.27 -1.08
N PHE A 231 -3.52 28.87 -0.20
CA PHE A 231 -3.69 27.65 0.61
C PHE A 231 -4.61 27.86 1.82
N GLY A 232 -4.85 29.12 2.22
CA GLY A 232 -5.69 29.44 3.38
C GLY A 232 -5.03 28.99 4.68
N LEU A 233 -5.74 28.21 5.51
CA LEU A 233 -5.16 27.69 6.76
C LEU A 233 -4.01 26.68 6.54
N ALA A 234 -3.87 26.14 5.33
CA ALA A 234 -2.83 25.17 4.98
C ALA A 234 -1.54 25.81 4.42
N GLU A 235 -1.39 27.14 4.48
CA GLU A 235 -0.21 27.84 3.91
C GLU A 235 1.10 27.35 4.54
N LYS A 236 1.14 27.30 5.88
CA LYS A 236 2.30 26.78 6.60
C LYS A 236 2.58 25.31 6.25
N THR A 237 1.54 24.50 6.14
CA THR A 237 1.65 23.07 5.77
C THR A 237 2.20 22.89 4.36
N ALA A 238 1.88 23.79 3.44
CA ALA A 238 2.43 23.80 2.08
C ALA A 238 3.93 24.16 2.09
N GLU A 239 4.32 25.18 2.86
CA GLU A 239 5.74 25.57 3.04
C GLU A 239 6.56 24.43 3.68
N GLU A 240 6.06 23.83 4.77
CA GLU A 240 6.71 22.68 5.44
C GLU A 240 6.79 21.44 4.54
N SER A 241 5.85 21.28 3.59
CA SER A 241 5.90 20.18 2.62
C SER A 241 7.07 20.32 1.65
N VAL A 242 7.43 21.55 1.24
CA VAL A 242 8.61 21.81 0.42
C VAL A 242 9.88 21.40 1.18
N GLU A 243 10.03 21.86 2.42
CA GLU A 243 11.18 21.51 3.28
C GLU A 243 11.28 19.99 3.50
N THR A 244 10.13 19.34 3.70
CA THR A 244 10.05 17.88 3.85
C THR A 244 10.55 17.16 2.60
N VAL A 245 10.13 17.59 1.41
CA VAL A 245 10.58 16.99 0.15
C VAL A 245 12.06 17.25 -0.07
N GLN A 246 12.57 18.45 0.20
CA GLN A 246 14.00 18.76 0.12
C GLN A 246 14.84 17.79 0.98
N ALA A 247 14.42 17.57 2.23
CA ALA A 247 15.10 16.63 3.12
C ALA A 247 15.02 15.18 2.62
N GLN A 248 13.88 14.78 2.05
CA GLN A 248 13.70 13.43 1.48
C GLN A 248 14.55 13.19 0.24
N VAL A 249 14.67 14.19 -0.65
CA VAL A 249 15.53 14.13 -1.84
C VAL A 249 17.00 14.03 -1.44
N ALA A 250 17.48 14.92 -0.57
CA ALA A 250 18.86 14.86 -0.07
C ALA A 250 19.18 13.51 0.59
N TRP A 251 18.22 12.94 1.33
CA TRP A 251 18.37 11.60 1.89
C TRP A 251 18.45 10.52 0.80
N ALA A 252 17.58 10.58 -0.22
CA ALA A 252 17.58 9.61 -1.31
C ALA A 252 18.89 9.65 -2.11
N GLU A 253 19.39 10.84 -2.44
CA GLU A 253 20.67 11.01 -3.14
C GLU A 253 21.85 10.40 -2.37
N ALA A 254 21.89 10.63 -1.05
CA ALA A 254 22.97 10.14 -0.21
C ALA A 254 22.93 8.61 0.01
N ASN A 255 21.75 7.98 -0.05
CA ASN A 255 21.56 6.60 0.42
C ASN A 255 21.16 5.60 -0.68
N SER A 256 20.44 6.03 -1.72
CA SER A 256 19.90 5.11 -2.73
C SER A 256 21.00 4.44 -3.55
N GLY A 257 22.04 5.18 -3.98
CA GLY A 257 23.13 4.62 -4.79
C GLY A 257 23.92 3.51 -4.08
N PRO A 258 24.45 3.75 -2.86
CA PRO A 258 25.14 2.71 -2.09
C PRO A 258 24.28 1.48 -1.79
N VAL A 259 22.99 1.68 -1.47
CA VAL A 259 22.06 0.58 -1.18
C VAL A 259 21.73 -0.21 -2.44
N GLU A 260 21.50 0.47 -3.57
CA GLU A 260 21.30 -0.18 -4.86
C GLU A 260 22.51 -1.04 -5.23
N ALA A 261 23.73 -0.51 -5.12
CA ALA A 261 24.96 -1.24 -5.41
C ALA A 261 25.10 -2.49 -4.53
N TRP A 262 24.81 -2.37 -3.23
CA TRP A 262 24.82 -3.50 -2.30
C TRP A 262 23.76 -4.55 -2.67
N LEU A 263 22.53 -4.12 -3.00
CA LEU A 263 21.45 -5.02 -3.41
C LEU A 263 21.82 -5.80 -4.68
N ARG A 264 22.45 -5.14 -5.65
CA ARG A 264 22.93 -5.79 -6.89
C ARG A 264 24.01 -6.83 -6.60
N ASP A 265 25.02 -6.50 -5.79
CA ASP A 265 26.06 -7.47 -5.40
C ASP A 265 25.46 -8.68 -4.64
N ALA A 266 24.49 -8.43 -3.75
CA ALA A 266 23.80 -9.48 -3.01
C ALA A 266 22.92 -10.37 -3.91
N LEU A 267 22.38 -9.84 -5.00
CA LEU A 267 21.63 -10.59 -6.01
C LEU A 267 22.55 -11.41 -6.92
N ASP A 268 23.73 -10.89 -7.26
CA ASP A 268 24.75 -11.60 -8.06
C ASP A 268 25.40 -12.75 -7.27
N LYS A 269 25.49 -12.59 -5.94
CA LYS A 269 26.01 -13.59 -5.00
C LYS A 269 24.92 -13.96 -4.01
N PRO A 270 23.85 -14.64 -4.46
CA PRO A 270 22.71 -14.91 -3.62
C PRO A 270 23.15 -15.71 -2.40
N TRP A 271 22.65 -15.32 -1.22
CA TRP A 271 22.91 -16.07 0.00
C TRP A 271 22.41 -17.51 -0.19
N PRO A 272 23.29 -18.53 -0.05
CA PRO A 272 22.88 -19.90 -0.30
C PRO A 272 21.98 -20.37 0.85
N PRO A 273 20.70 -20.68 0.60
CA PRO A 273 19.81 -21.13 1.65
C PRO A 273 20.32 -22.45 2.20
N HIS A 274 20.90 -22.41 3.40
CA HIS A 274 21.17 -23.63 4.15
C HIS A 274 19.78 -24.18 4.49
N ARG A 275 19.45 -25.39 4.00
CA ARG A 275 18.10 -25.98 4.09
C ARG A 275 17.42 -25.60 5.40
N PHE A 276 16.41 -24.73 5.33
CA PHE A 276 15.61 -24.39 6.48
C PHE A 276 14.87 -25.65 6.93
N LYS A 277 15.28 -26.22 8.06
CA LYS A 277 14.53 -27.27 8.75
C LYS A 277 13.91 -26.65 9.98
N PHE A 278 12.65 -26.26 9.86
CA PHE A 278 11.88 -25.87 11.04
C PHE A 278 11.56 -27.12 11.87
N GLN A 279 12.04 -27.14 13.11
CA GLN A 279 11.73 -28.19 14.08
C GLN A 279 10.76 -27.65 15.12
N ASP A 280 9.72 -28.42 15.42
CA ASP A 280 8.82 -28.10 16.51
C ASP A 280 9.56 -28.30 17.84
N ILE A 281 9.87 -27.21 18.54
CA ILE A 281 10.45 -27.28 19.88
C ILE A 281 9.30 -27.59 20.85
N LEU A 282 9.22 -28.83 21.31
CA LEU A 282 8.38 -29.21 22.44
C LEU A 282 8.99 -28.60 23.71
N VAL A 283 8.43 -27.49 24.17
CA VAL A 283 8.78 -26.94 25.49
C VAL A 283 8.18 -27.88 26.54
N LEU A 284 8.98 -28.83 27.02
CA LEU A 284 8.62 -29.67 28.15
C LEU A 284 8.51 -28.79 29.39
N ALA A 285 7.28 -28.50 29.81
CA ALA A 285 7.04 -27.85 31.09
C ALA A 285 7.63 -28.73 32.20
N ARG A 286 8.68 -28.23 32.88
CA ARG A 286 9.23 -28.90 34.07
C ARG A 286 8.13 -28.92 35.13
N THR A 287 7.51 -30.08 35.32
CA THR A 287 6.72 -30.35 36.52
C THR A 287 7.68 -30.34 37.70
N ARG A 288 7.60 -29.30 38.55
CA ARG A 288 8.21 -29.33 39.88
C ARG A 288 7.52 -30.48 40.63
N LYS A 289 8.23 -31.61 40.78
CA LYS A 289 7.90 -32.57 41.82
C LYS A 289 8.13 -31.85 43.16
N PHE A 290 7.05 -31.41 43.80
CA PHE A 290 7.08 -31.15 45.23
C PHE A 290 7.21 -32.51 45.90
N GLY A 291 8.41 -32.78 46.42
CA GLY A 291 8.67 -33.84 47.39
C GLY A 291 8.61 -33.28 48.79
#